data_AF-A0A1X1YDD6-F1
#
_entry.id   AF-A0A1X1YDD6-F1
#
_cell.length_a   1.000
_cell.length_b   1.000
_cell.length_c   1.000
_cell.angle_alpha   90.00
_cell.angle_beta   90.00
_cell.angle_gamma   90.00
#
_symmetry.space_group_name_H-M   'P 1'
#
loop_
_entity.id
_entity.type
_entity.pdbx_description
1 polymer ?
#
loop_
_entity_poly.entity_id
_entity_poly.type
_entity_poly.pdbx_seq_one_letter_code
_entity_poly.pdbx_strand_id
1 'polypeptide(L)'
;MDVNLSIPVTGAITGIKVHAFDVPVPLNAKFDLPLDIPGIPLKGNIIVKVPDIYVNNIPLDITVGPALMHIPIVTTVGPITVPVIHIPAAPGFGSFTTDPSSGFFNTGGGGESGIGNFGVNNSGFLNFGALQSGMANLGNTISGFYNTSALGLLTPGLVSGVGNIGREVAGFFNAGL
;
A
#
# COMPACT_ATOMS: atom_id res chain seq x y z
N MET A 1 0.74 -28.12 0.28
CA MET A 1 0.66 -29.21 1.28
C MET A 1 0.76 -28.58 2.65
N ASP A 2 -0.03 -29.05 3.60
CA ASP A 2 0.07 -28.57 4.98
C ASP A 2 1.05 -29.47 5.73
N VAL A 3 2.02 -28.85 6.39
CA VAL A 3 2.97 -29.54 7.25
C VAL A 3 2.71 -29.07 8.68
N ASN A 4 2.54 -30.04 9.58
CA ASN A 4 2.49 -29.75 11.00
C ASN A 4 3.91 -29.43 11.48
N LEU A 5 4.12 -28.19 11.91
CA LEU A 5 5.39 -27.72 12.49
C LEU A 5 5.31 -27.52 14.01
N SER A 6 4.22 -27.99 14.63
CA SER A 6 4.07 -27.99 16.08
C SER A 6 5.14 -28.87 16.69
N ILE A 7 5.94 -28.30 17.58
CA ILE A 7 6.91 -29.06 18.37
C ILE A 7 6.31 -29.26 19.76
N PRO A 8 5.93 -30.50 20.13
CA PRO A 8 5.54 -30.79 21.50
C PRO A 8 6.78 -30.74 22.39
N VAL A 9 6.76 -29.87 23.39
CA VAL A 9 7.81 -29.79 24.40
C VAL A 9 7.20 -30.25 25.72
N THR A 10 7.57 -31.45 26.14
CA THR A 10 7.19 -32.00 27.44
C THR A 10 8.33 -31.85 28.42
N GLY A 11 8.03 -31.38 29.62
CA GLY A 11 9.02 -31.22 30.67
C GLY A 11 8.39 -31.24 32.05
N ALA A 12 9.24 -31.09 33.05
CA ALA A 12 8.83 -31.12 34.43
C ALA A 12 9.76 -30.23 35.25
N ILE A 13 9.18 -29.40 36.11
CA ILE A 13 9.95 -28.80 37.20
C ILE A 13 9.93 -29.82 38.34
N THR A 14 11.11 -30.33 38.68
CA THR A 14 11.28 -31.23 39.82
C THR A 14 10.72 -30.58 41.07
N GLY A 15 10.01 -31.37 41.88
CA GLY A 15 9.36 -30.86 43.08
C GLY A 15 10.31 -30.10 44.03
N ILE A 16 9.77 -29.09 44.71
CA ILE A 16 10.51 -28.27 45.68
C ILE A 16 10.16 -28.77 47.08
N LYS A 17 11.18 -29.04 47.90
CA LYS A 17 11.03 -29.30 49.34
C LYS A 17 11.41 -28.07 50.13
N VAL A 18 10.46 -27.51 50.87
CA VAL A 18 10.75 -26.53 51.93
C VAL A 18 10.85 -27.30 53.24
N HIS A 19 11.98 -27.17 53.91
CA HIS A 19 12.21 -27.86 55.18
C HIS A 19 11.35 -27.30 56.30
N ALA A 20 10.99 -28.16 57.26
CA ALA A 20 10.27 -27.81 58.46
C ALA A 20 10.96 -26.67 59.21
N PHE A 21 10.18 -25.75 59.76
CA PHE A 21 10.68 -24.59 60.49
C PHE A 21 9.72 -24.17 61.60
N ASP A 22 10.24 -23.40 62.54
CA ASP A 22 9.51 -22.91 63.69
C ASP A 22 9.14 -21.44 63.50
N VAL A 23 7.89 -21.09 63.79
CA VAL A 23 7.44 -19.69 63.83
C VAL A 23 7.22 -19.29 65.30
N PRO A 24 8.08 -18.42 65.88
CA PRO A 24 7.86 -17.90 67.21
C PRO A 24 6.79 -16.81 67.19
N VAL A 25 5.72 -17.01 67.96
CA VAL A 25 4.66 -16.03 68.17
C VAL A 25 4.81 -15.44 69.57
N PRO A 26 5.09 -14.13 69.71
CA PRO A 26 5.25 -13.53 71.03
C PRO A 26 3.91 -13.52 71.77
N LEU A 27 3.90 -14.06 72.98
CA LEU A 27 2.78 -14.01 73.91
C LEU A 27 3.04 -12.95 74.96
N ASN A 28 2.06 -12.06 75.12
CA ASN A 28 1.99 -11.13 76.23
C ASN A 28 0.55 -11.10 76.75
N ALA A 29 0.27 -11.95 77.73
CA ALA A 29 -1.04 -12.07 78.36
C ALA A 29 -0.94 -11.84 79.86
N LYS A 30 -2.03 -11.38 80.47
CA LYS A 30 -2.16 -11.23 81.93
C LYS A 30 -3.32 -12.10 82.39
N PHE A 31 -3.05 -12.98 83.33
CA PHE A 31 -4.10 -13.75 83.99
C PHE A 31 -4.49 -13.05 85.30
N ASP A 32 -5.71 -12.54 85.36
CA ASP A 32 -6.24 -11.83 86.52
C ASP A 32 -7.20 -12.75 87.29
N LEU A 33 -6.90 -12.96 88.58
CA LEU A 33 -7.77 -13.67 89.51
C LEU A 33 -8.67 -12.66 90.25
N PRO A 34 -9.91 -13.01 90.63
CA PRO A 34 -10.80 -12.17 91.44
C PRO A 34 -10.41 -12.21 92.93
N LEU A 35 -9.14 -11.99 93.19
CA LEU A 35 -8.50 -11.84 94.49
C LEU A 35 -7.60 -10.60 94.35
N ASP A 36 -7.44 -9.79 95.40
CA ASP A 36 -6.63 -8.56 95.36
C ASP A 36 -5.11 -8.85 95.36
N ILE A 37 -4.67 -9.57 94.33
CA ILE A 37 -3.30 -9.95 94.07
C ILE A 37 -2.93 -9.48 92.66
N PRO A 38 -1.69 -8.96 92.45
CA PRO A 38 -1.23 -8.58 91.12
C PRO A 38 -1.34 -9.75 90.13
N GLY A 39 -2.01 -9.52 89.00
CA GLY A 39 -2.16 -10.53 87.96
C GLY A 39 -0.80 -11.03 87.44
N ILE A 40 -0.74 -12.32 87.12
CA ILE A 40 0.51 -13.00 86.77
C ILE A 40 0.79 -12.74 85.28
N PRO A 41 1.93 -12.11 84.92
CA PRO A 41 2.26 -11.86 83.52
C PRO A 41 2.79 -13.16 82.87
N LEU A 42 2.18 -13.56 81.77
CA LEU A 42 2.65 -14.63 80.90
C LEU A 42 3.39 -14.01 79.72
N LYS A 43 4.72 -14.14 79.75
CA LYS A 43 5.62 -13.65 78.70
C LYS A 43 6.45 -14.80 78.16
N GLY A 44 6.57 -14.86 76.84
CA GLY A 44 7.36 -15.87 76.15
C GLY A 44 6.94 -16.00 74.69
N ASN A 45 7.48 -17.00 73.99
CA ASN A 45 7.07 -17.31 72.63
C ASN A 45 6.27 -18.62 72.62
N ILE A 46 5.13 -18.61 71.95
CA ILE A 46 4.48 -19.84 71.50
C ILE A 46 5.21 -20.26 70.22
N ILE A 47 5.70 -21.49 70.16
CA ILE A 47 6.36 -22.02 68.97
C ILE A 47 5.33 -22.77 68.13
N VAL A 48 5.04 -22.25 66.94
CA VAL A 48 4.24 -22.96 65.94
C VAL A 48 5.18 -23.77 65.06
N LYS A 49 5.02 -25.09 65.06
CA LYS A 49 5.79 -26.01 64.22
C LYS A 49 5.18 -26.08 62.83
N VAL A 50 5.92 -25.65 61.81
CA VAL A 50 5.54 -25.83 60.40
C VAL A 50 6.28 -27.07 59.87
N PRO A 51 5.57 -28.10 59.39
CA PRO A 51 6.21 -29.30 58.86
C PRO A 51 6.86 -29.05 57.48
N ASP A 52 7.59 -30.04 56.96
CA ASP A 52 8.09 -30.01 55.59
C ASP A 52 6.93 -29.76 54.59
N ILE A 53 7.15 -28.85 53.63
CA ILE A 53 6.18 -28.55 52.57
C ILE A 53 6.74 -29.08 51.26
N TYR A 54 5.93 -29.85 50.55
CA TYR A 54 6.27 -30.44 49.26
C TYR A 54 5.43 -29.81 48.16
N VAL A 55 6.11 -29.16 47.22
CA VAL A 55 5.50 -28.82 45.94
C VAL A 55 5.83 -29.97 45.00
N ASN A 56 4.82 -30.73 44.61
CA ASN A 56 4.98 -31.87 43.70
C ASN A 56 5.43 -31.43 42.30
N ASN A 57 5.78 -32.41 41.47
CA ASN A 57 6.17 -32.18 40.09
C ASN A 57 5.13 -31.34 39.33
N ILE A 58 5.58 -30.24 38.72
CA ILE A 58 4.72 -29.42 37.86
C ILE A 58 4.95 -29.90 36.42
N PRO A 59 3.97 -30.58 35.78
CA PRO A 59 4.10 -30.99 34.40
C PRO A 59 4.01 -29.76 33.48
N LEU A 60 4.90 -29.71 32.48
CA LEU A 60 4.88 -28.72 31.42
C LEU A 60 4.46 -29.42 30.13
N ASP A 61 3.37 -28.94 29.54
CA ASP A 61 2.90 -29.33 28.22
C ASP A 61 2.72 -28.06 27.39
N ILE A 62 3.71 -27.79 26.54
CA ILE A 62 3.77 -26.57 25.74
C ILE A 62 3.92 -26.98 24.27
N THR A 63 3.07 -26.42 23.43
CA THR A 63 3.26 -26.47 21.97
C THR A 63 3.94 -25.19 21.53
N VAL A 64 5.13 -25.31 20.95
CA VAL A 64 5.88 -24.17 20.41
C VAL A 64 5.77 -24.18 18.89
N GLY A 65 5.46 -23.01 18.32
CA GLY A 65 5.31 -22.81 16.88
C GLY A 65 3.87 -22.81 16.39
N PRO A 66 3.64 -22.46 15.11
CA PRO A 66 2.31 -22.47 14.51
C PRO A 66 1.80 -23.90 14.29
N ALA A 67 0.51 -24.11 14.53
CA ALA A 67 -0.14 -25.42 14.41
C ALA A 67 0.00 -26.04 13.01
N LEU A 68 -0.14 -25.22 11.98
CA LEU A 68 -0.08 -25.63 10.58
C LEU A 68 0.69 -24.59 9.78
N MET A 69 1.70 -25.03 9.03
CA MET A 69 2.32 -24.22 7.99
C MET A 69 1.85 -24.71 6.63
N HIS A 70 1.17 -23.81 5.90
CA HIS A 70 0.80 -24.05 4.52
C HIS A 70 2.02 -23.83 3.62
N ILE A 71 2.55 -24.89 3.04
CA ILE A 71 3.61 -24.81 2.02
C ILE A 71 2.94 -24.91 0.65
N PRO A 72 2.79 -23.80 -0.09
CA PRO A 72 2.26 -23.85 -1.44
C PRO A 72 3.29 -24.52 -2.36
N ILE A 73 2.94 -25.69 -2.91
CA ILE A 73 3.70 -26.28 -4.01
C ILE A 73 3.14 -25.66 -5.29
N VAL A 74 3.90 -24.75 -5.89
CA VAL A 74 3.55 -24.16 -7.18
C VAL A 74 4.03 -25.12 -8.27
N THR A 75 3.10 -25.86 -8.89
CA THR A 75 3.39 -26.79 -10.01
C THR A 75 2.78 -26.27 -11.31
N THR A 76 3.23 -25.10 -11.76
CA THR A 76 2.94 -24.57 -13.10
C THR A 76 4.21 -23.86 -13.58
N VAL A 77 5.01 -24.48 -14.46
CA VAL A 77 4.90 -24.62 -15.93
C VAL A 77 5.29 -23.33 -16.65
N GLY A 78 6.45 -23.42 -17.31
CA GLY A 78 6.90 -22.49 -18.34
C GLY A 78 7.65 -21.26 -17.84
N PRO A 79 8.36 -20.56 -18.74
CA PRO A 79 8.95 -19.26 -18.44
C PRO A 79 7.86 -18.31 -17.96
N ILE A 80 8.00 -17.79 -16.74
CA ILE A 80 7.15 -16.71 -16.23
C ILE A 80 7.73 -15.42 -16.80
N THR A 81 7.09 -14.87 -17.83
CA THR A 81 7.29 -13.47 -18.18
C THR A 81 6.52 -12.66 -17.16
N VAL A 82 7.21 -12.15 -16.13
CA VAL A 82 6.69 -11.09 -15.27
C VAL A 82 6.87 -9.78 -16.04
N PRO A 83 5.81 -9.17 -16.61
CA PRO A 83 5.94 -7.80 -17.10
C PRO A 83 6.24 -6.93 -15.88
N VAL A 84 7.50 -6.55 -15.71
CA VAL A 84 7.94 -5.65 -14.63
C VAL A 84 7.21 -4.30 -14.70
N ILE A 85 6.68 -3.96 -15.89
CA ILE A 85 5.77 -2.85 -16.12
C ILE A 85 4.71 -3.33 -17.11
N HIS A 86 3.45 -3.44 -16.66
CA HIS A 86 2.30 -3.56 -17.56
C HIS A 86 1.79 -2.16 -17.87
N ILE A 87 2.13 -1.63 -19.04
CA ILE A 87 1.51 -0.42 -19.59
C ILE A 87 0.41 -0.93 -20.52
N PRO A 88 -0.88 -0.87 -20.12
CA PRO A 88 -1.97 -1.18 -21.03
C PRO A 88 -1.80 -0.39 -22.32
N ALA A 89 -2.09 -1.01 -23.46
CA ALA A 89 -2.13 -0.27 -24.72
C ALA A 89 -3.25 0.76 -24.63
N ALA A 90 -2.88 2.00 -24.30
CA ALA A 90 -3.76 3.15 -24.31
C ALA A 90 -3.47 3.96 -25.58
N PRO A 91 -4.48 4.59 -26.20
CA PRO A 91 -4.24 5.58 -27.22
C PRO A 91 -3.40 6.75 -26.63
N GLY A 92 -2.10 6.78 -26.96
CA GLY A 92 -1.16 7.85 -26.58
C GLY A 92 -0.73 7.88 -25.11
N PHE A 93 0.17 8.81 -24.78
CA PHE A 93 0.69 9.05 -23.44
C PHE A 93 0.31 10.46 -22.97
N GLY A 94 -0.38 10.56 -21.83
CA GLY A 94 -0.81 11.84 -21.27
C GLY A 94 -1.81 12.62 -22.14
N SER A 95 -2.47 11.95 -23.10
CA SER A 95 -3.54 12.55 -23.93
C SER A 95 -4.87 12.63 -23.17
N PHE A 96 -5.58 13.75 -23.32
CA PHE A 96 -6.92 13.98 -22.77
C PHE A 96 -7.92 14.25 -23.91
N THR A 97 -8.33 13.18 -24.60
CA THR A 97 -9.25 13.26 -25.74
C THR A 97 -10.50 12.42 -25.53
N THR A 98 -11.61 12.75 -26.20
CA THR A 98 -12.86 11.95 -26.12
C THR A 98 -12.81 10.70 -26.99
N ASP A 99 -12.21 10.78 -28.18
CA ASP A 99 -11.95 9.64 -29.07
C ASP A 99 -10.47 9.21 -29.02
N PRO A 100 -10.14 7.95 -29.41
CA PRO A 100 -8.75 7.46 -29.43
C PRO A 100 -7.81 8.38 -30.21
N SER A 101 -6.67 8.72 -29.60
CA SER A 101 -5.59 9.53 -30.17
C SER A 101 -4.24 8.88 -29.88
N SER A 102 -3.19 9.19 -30.64
CA SER A 102 -1.84 8.60 -30.47
C SER A 102 -0.77 9.66 -30.28
N GLY A 103 0.38 9.30 -29.68
CA GLY A 103 1.47 10.22 -29.39
C GLY A 103 1.41 10.78 -27.97
N PHE A 104 1.66 12.08 -27.77
CA PHE A 104 1.86 12.69 -26.44
C PHE A 104 1.02 13.95 -26.23
N PHE A 105 0.34 14.04 -25.08
CA PHE A 105 -0.31 15.26 -24.60
C PHE A 105 -1.31 15.93 -25.57
N ASN A 106 -1.92 15.17 -26.48
CA ASN A 106 -3.02 15.68 -27.32
C ASN A 106 -4.30 15.87 -26.48
N THR A 107 -5.17 16.81 -26.88
CA THR A 107 -6.32 17.26 -26.09
C THR A 107 -7.52 17.57 -26.99
N GLY A 108 -8.75 17.29 -26.57
CA GLY A 108 -9.96 17.67 -27.32
C GLY A 108 -10.84 16.49 -27.74
N GLY A 109 -11.41 16.53 -28.93
CA GLY A 109 -12.40 15.55 -29.38
C GLY A 109 -11.79 14.22 -29.87
N GLY A 110 -10.50 14.18 -30.21
CA GLY A 110 -9.79 12.95 -30.57
C GLY A 110 -9.62 12.70 -32.07
N GLY A 111 -9.11 11.52 -32.43
CA GLY A 111 -8.60 11.24 -33.79
C GLY A 111 -7.25 11.91 -34.07
N GLU A 112 -6.51 12.25 -33.01
CA GLU A 112 -5.28 13.03 -33.10
C GLU A 112 -4.05 12.13 -33.10
N SER A 113 -2.97 12.56 -33.76
CA SER A 113 -1.69 11.84 -33.75
C SER A 113 -0.51 12.80 -33.67
N GLY A 114 0.42 12.61 -32.74
CA GLY A 114 1.62 13.45 -32.60
C GLY A 114 1.75 14.08 -31.22
N ILE A 115 2.14 15.36 -31.12
CA ILE A 115 2.43 16.02 -29.83
C ILE A 115 1.63 17.30 -29.66
N GLY A 116 0.87 17.38 -28.56
CA GLY A 116 0.25 18.62 -28.08
C GLY A 116 -0.78 19.23 -29.04
N ASN A 117 -1.48 18.41 -29.83
CA ASN A 117 -2.60 18.89 -30.64
C ASN A 117 -3.81 19.21 -29.74
N PHE A 118 -4.60 20.22 -30.11
CA PHE A 118 -5.85 20.59 -29.47
C PHE A 118 -6.99 20.60 -30.48
N GLY A 119 -7.96 19.69 -30.34
CA GLY A 119 -9.19 19.67 -31.12
C GLY A 119 -9.51 18.28 -31.68
N VAL A 120 -9.74 18.16 -32.99
CA VAL A 120 -10.21 16.91 -33.61
C VAL A 120 -9.49 16.59 -34.91
N ASN A 121 -9.16 15.32 -35.12
CA ASN A 121 -8.60 14.81 -36.37
C ASN A 121 -7.32 15.54 -36.82
N ASN A 122 -6.45 15.90 -35.86
CA ASN A 122 -5.20 16.63 -36.12
C ASN A 122 -3.99 15.71 -36.11
N SER A 123 -3.00 15.97 -36.96
CA SER A 123 -1.75 15.20 -37.02
C SER A 123 -0.50 16.09 -36.98
N GLY A 124 0.53 15.69 -36.25
CA GLY A 124 1.79 16.41 -36.11
C GLY A 124 1.92 17.14 -34.77
N PHE A 125 2.42 18.37 -34.76
CA PHE A 125 2.90 19.05 -33.56
C PHE A 125 2.16 20.38 -33.33
N LEU A 126 1.53 20.55 -32.16
CA LEU A 126 0.96 21.82 -31.70
C LEU A 126 -0.12 22.44 -32.63
N ASN A 127 -0.98 21.62 -33.25
CA ASN A 127 -2.10 22.13 -34.04
C ASN A 127 -3.31 22.46 -33.14
N PHE A 128 -4.08 23.50 -33.47
CA PHE A 128 -5.27 23.93 -32.73
C PHE A 128 -6.48 24.10 -33.68
N GLY A 129 -7.47 23.23 -33.53
CA GLY A 129 -8.70 23.23 -34.32
C GLY A 129 -9.02 21.86 -34.90
N ALA A 130 -9.38 21.77 -36.19
CA ALA A 130 -9.94 20.55 -36.76
C ALA A 130 -9.35 20.17 -38.13
N LEU A 131 -9.14 18.87 -38.38
CA LEU A 131 -8.68 18.33 -39.66
C LEU A 131 -7.34 18.95 -40.12
N GLN A 132 -6.36 19.04 -39.22
CA GLN A 132 -5.07 19.67 -39.51
C GLN A 132 -3.91 18.67 -39.61
N SER A 133 -2.84 19.04 -40.32
CA SER A 133 -1.60 18.26 -40.38
C SER A 133 -0.33 19.13 -40.38
N GLY A 134 0.76 18.65 -39.77
CA GLY A 134 2.03 19.38 -39.74
C GLY A 134 2.29 20.06 -38.40
N MET A 135 2.82 21.28 -38.39
CA MET A 135 3.29 21.95 -37.17
C MET A 135 2.63 23.32 -36.97
N ALA A 136 2.12 23.57 -35.77
CA ALA A 136 1.67 24.87 -35.31
C ALA A 136 0.60 25.53 -36.21
N ASN A 137 -0.44 24.79 -36.58
CA ASN A 137 -1.54 25.32 -37.37
C ASN A 137 -2.74 25.73 -36.50
N LEU A 138 -3.38 26.87 -36.77
CA LEU A 138 -4.58 27.35 -36.06
C LEU A 138 -5.78 27.50 -37.02
N GLY A 139 -6.84 26.73 -36.85
CA GLY A 139 -8.04 26.78 -37.71
C GLY A 139 -8.59 25.41 -38.10
N ASN A 140 -9.13 25.30 -39.31
CA ASN A 140 -9.80 24.08 -39.79
C ASN A 140 -9.36 23.73 -41.21
N THR A 141 -9.05 22.46 -41.48
CA THR A 141 -8.62 21.95 -42.80
C THR A 141 -7.31 22.59 -43.29
N ILE A 142 -6.28 22.55 -42.45
CA ILE A 142 -4.99 23.23 -42.67
C ILE A 142 -3.84 22.21 -42.64
N SER A 143 -2.87 22.33 -43.53
CA SER A 143 -1.67 21.48 -43.54
C SER A 143 -0.36 22.26 -43.61
N GLY A 144 0.75 21.71 -43.14
CA GLY A 144 2.08 22.35 -43.25
C GLY A 144 2.54 23.02 -41.96
N PHE A 145 3.34 24.09 -42.06
CA PHE A 145 4.06 24.68 -40.94
C PHE A 145 3.61 26.12 -40.68
N TYR A 146 3.16 26.42 -39.46
CA TYR A 146 2.84 27.76 -38.96
C TYR A 146 1.72 28.50 -39.70
N ASN A 147 0.65 27.82 -40.08
CA ASN A 147 -0.48 28.47 -40.76
C ASN A 147 -1.56 28.92 -39.77
N THR A 148 -2.24 30.03 -40.06
CA THR A 148 -3.41 30.53 -39.28
C THR A 148 -4.56 30.90 -40.21
N SER A 149 -5.76 30.44 -39.88
CA SER A 149 -7.00 30.85 -40.56
C SER A 149 -7.58 32.10 -39.90
N ALA A 150 -8.02 33.08 -40.71
CA ALA A 150 -8.82 34.22 -40.26
C ALA A 150 -10.30 33.86 -40.06
N LEU A 151 -10.68 32.60 -40.30
CA LEU A 151 -12.06 32.11 -40.19
C LEU A 151 -12.31 31.45 -38.85
N GLY A 152 -13.57 31.37 -38.45
CA GLY A 152 -13.96 30.65 -37.24
C GLY A 152 -13.49 29.19 -37.28
N LEU A 153 -13.27 28.60 -36.11
CA LEU A 153 -12.70 27.24 -35.94
C LEU A 153 -13.54 26.11 -36.61
N LEU A 154 -14.79 26.40 -36.94
CA LEU A 154 -15.71 25.49 -37.63
C LEU A 154 -15.83 25.77 -39.14
N THR A 155 -15.14 26.81 -39.64
CA THR A 155 -15.17 27.20 -41.05
C THR A 155 -13.86 26.75 -41.72
N PRO A 156 -13.91 25.89 -42.76
CA PRO A 156 -12.71 25.43 -43.45
C PRO A 156 -11.89 26.60 -44.02
N GLY A 157 -10.63 26.71 -43.62
CA GLY A 157 -9.63 27.60 -44.21
C GLY A 157 -8.60 26.74 -44.92
N LEU A 158 -8.81 26.43 -46.20
CA LEU A 158 -7.90 25.60 -46.99
C LEU A 158 -6.53 26.27 -47.14
N VAL A 159 -5.53 25.89 -46.32
CA VAL A 159 -4.17 26.45 -46.34
C VAL A 159 -3.14 25.31 -46.26
N SER A 160 -2.07 25.34 -47.07
CA SER A 160 -1.01 24.31 -47.07
C SER A 160 0.41 24.91 -47.11
N GLY A 161 1.44 24.18 -46.65
CA GLY A 161 2.85 24.29 -47.11
C GLY A 161 3.64 25.58 -46.83
N VAL A 162 4.77 25.82 -47.50
CA VAL A 162 5.76 26.86 -47.13
C VAL A 162 5.28 28.32 -47.34
N GLY A 163 4.52 28.86 -46.38
CA GLY A 163 4.12 30.26 -46.30
C GLY A 163 2.79 30.55 -46.98
N ASN A 164 1.66 30.50 -46.24
CA ASN A 164 0.34 31.03 -46.66
C ASN A 164 -0.52 31.52 -45.47
N ILE A 165 -1.39 32.53 -45.70
CA ILE A 165 -2.21 33.21 -44.69
C ILE A 165 -3.66 33.32 -45.17
N GLY A 166 -4.63 32.89 -44.35
CA GLY A 166 -6.05 33.21 -44.52
C GLY A 166 -6.76 32.43 -45.63
N ARG A 167 -7.97 32.82 -46.03
CA ARG A 167 -8.59 32.19 -47.22
C ARG A 167 -7.60 32.44 -48.38
N GLU A 168 -7.23 31.42 -49.17
CA GLU A 168 -6.04 31.43 -50.07
C GLU A 168 -4.76 30.79 -49.46
N VAL A 169 -4.71 29.44 -49.51
CA VAL A 169 -3.83 28.59 -50.37
C VAL A 169 -2.29 28.71 -50.32
N ALA A 170 -1.71 27.57 -49.90
CA ALA A 170 -0.65 26.68 -50.45
C ALA A 170 0.84 26.98 -50.69
N GLY A 171 1.73 26.13 -50.15
CA GLY A 171 3.11 25.86 -50.63
C GLY A 171 4.07 27.04 -50.50
N PHE A 172 5.30 26.93 -51.04
CA PHE A 172 6.14 28.12 -51.27
C PHE A 172 5.28 29.24 -51.94
N PHE A 173 5.46 30.53 -51.59
CA PHE A 173 4.71 31.72 -52.07
C PHE A 173 3.29 31.91 -51.46
N ASN A 174 3.07 33.04 -50.74
CA ASN A 174 1.83 33.42 -50.02
C ASN A 174 0.95 34.39 -50.84
N ALA A 175 -0.37 34.43 -50.59
CA ALA A 175 -1.19 35.65 -50.63
C ALA A 175 -2.54 35.40 -49.93
N GLY A 176 -3.09 36.41 -49.25
CA GLY A 176 -4.22 36.25 -48.34
C GLY A 176 -5.47 37.04 -48.72
N LEU A 177 -6.50 36.82 -47.90
CA LEU A 177 -7.79 37.52 -47.93
C LEU A 177 -8.10 38.21 -46.61
#